data_AF-A0A9D8Y1A0-F1
#
_entry.id   AF-A0A9D8Y1A0-F1
#
_cell.length_a   1.000
_cell.length_b   1.000
_cell.length_c   1.000
_cell.angle_alpha   90.00
_cell.angle_beta   90.00
_cell.angle_gamma   90.00
#
_symmetry.space_group_name_H-M   'P 1'
#
loop_
_entity.id
_entity.type
_entity.pdbx_description
1 polymer ?
#
loop_
_entity_poly.entity_id
_entity_poly.type
_entity_poly.pdbx_seq_one_letter_code
_entity_poly.pdbx_strand_id
1 'polypeptide(L)'
;MKVGAMSDGVESSDVTAQRTWSPRSIMAGCALVTSGVIIALMVRQYLTTSSMDDALIRSRLWWEVVLNIQLLSAGIIWFAHSDAISRTEGKRKRIYILQCLFSVLSVLLPSILALISAVNNWFEVRPSPSIYWMFIGLGFLHWAWGFGFVMARRWKLDASSPNKRKLLRPGEFAPFVVLLIIIAIDAPAGGNTWTIATPILLFMQGAMPYFYRGFGWRR
;
A
#
# COMPACT_ATOMS: atom_id res chain seq x y z
N MET A 1 -17.29 40.23 -53.86
CA MET A 1 -18.16 39.05 -53.63
C MET A 1 -17.40 38.06 -52.77
N LYS A 2 -17.99 37.64 -51.65
CA LYS A 2 -17.36 36.80 -50.62
C LYS A 2 -17.05 35.40 -51.16
N VAL A 3 -15.84 34.95 -50.89
CA VAL A 3 -15.39 33.56 -51.01
C VAL A 3 -16.04 32.77 -49.87
N GLY A 4 -16.89 31.79 -50.22
CA GLY A 4 -17.47 30.85 -49.27
C GLY A 4 -16.57 29.61 -49.18
N ALA A 5 -15.76 29.55 -48.13
CA ALA A 5 -15.09 28.33 -47.68
C ALA A 5 -15.95 27.62 -46.62
N MET A 6 -15.60 26.35 -46.39
CA MET A 6 -15.96 25.50 -45.23
C MET A 6 -17.34 24.82 -45.25
N SER A 7 -17.30 23.55 -45.66
CA SER A 7 -18.08 22.47 -45.06
C SER A 7 -17.08 21.48 -44.45
N ASP A 8 -16.40 21.90 -43.38
CA ASP A 8 -15.74 20.97 -42.49
C ASP A 8 -16.84 20.25 -41.70
N GLY A 9 -17.04 18.97 -42.04
CA GLY A 9 -17.79 18.05 -41.23
C GLY A 9 -17.16 18.04 -39.84
N VAL A 10 -17.85 18.67 -38.91
CA VAL A 10 -17.57 18.59 -37.48
C VAL A 10 -17.79 17.13 -37.09
N GLU A 11 -16.73 16.32 -37.19
CA GLU A 11 -16.56 15.16 -36.33
C GLU A 11 -16.67 15.71 -34.91
N SER A 12 -17.87 15.55 -34.35
CA SER A 12 -18.16 15.77 -32.96
C SER A 12 -17.14 14.98 -32.16
N SER A 13 -16.16 15.71 -31.65
CA SER A 13 -15.17 15.25 -30.69
C SER A 13 -15.86 15.01 -29.35
N ASP A 14 -16.78 14.04 -29.35
CA ASP A 14 -17.12 13.22 -28.20
C ASP A 14 -15.92 12.32 -27.91
N VAL A 15 -14.79 12.95 -27.57
CA VAL A 15 -13.77 12.39 -26.71
C VAL A 15 -14.41 12.32 -25.33
N THR A 16 -15.37 11.41 -25.22
CA THR A 16 -15.78 10.78 -23.98
C THR A 16 -14.49 10.47 -23.26
N ALA A 17 -14.27 11.14 -22.12
CA ALA A 17 -13.07 11.00 -21.31
C ALA A 17 -12.89 9.51 -20.98
N GLN A 18 -12.16 8.79 -21.85
CA GLN A 18 -11.93 7.37 -21.69
C GLN A 18 -11.22 7.22 -20.36
N ARG A 19 -11.90 6.55 -19.44
CA ARG A 19 -11.38 6.19 -18.14
C ARG A 19 -10.23 5.22 -18.42
N THR A 20 -9.02 5.73 -18.65
CA THR A 20 -7.87 4.87 -18.99
C THR A 20 -7.49 4.10 -17.74
N TRP A 21 -7.86 2.83 -17.70
CA TRP A 21 -7.48 1.90 -16.64
C TRP A 21 -5.96 1.70 -16.66
N SER A 22 -5.34 1.64 -15.49
CA SER A 22 -3.91 1.36 -15.35
C SER A 22 -3.71 0.03 -14.62
N PRO A 23 -3.62 -1.11 -15.33
CA PRO A 23 -3.44 -2.43 -14.72
C PRO A 23 -2.24 -2.49 -13.79
N ARG A 24 -1.13 -1.85 -14.17
CA ARG A 24 0.09 -1.77 -13.35
C ARG A 24 -0.15 -1.13 -12.00
N SER A 25 -1.00 -0.10 -11.94
CA SER A 25 -1.37 0.54 -10.67
C SER A 25 -2.27 -0.38 -9.85
N ILE A 26 -3.25 -1.06 -10.44
CA ILE A 26 -4.09 -2.01 -9.71
C ILE A 26 -3.22 -3.13 -9.11
N MET A 27 -2.31 -3.71 -9.89
CA MET A 27 -1.38 -4.74 -9.43
C MET A 27 -0.50 -4.26 -8.27
N ALA A 28 0.00 -3.02 -8.32
CA ALA A 28 0.76 -2.41 -7.23
C ALA A 28 -0.07 -2.25 -5.94
N GLY A 29 -1.34 -1.86 -6.07
CA GLY A 29 -2.27 -1.82 -4.94
C GLY A 29 -2.52 -3.21 -4.35
N CYS A 30 -2.74 -4.22 -5.21
CA CYS A 30 -2.90 -5.61 -4.78
C CYS A 30 -1.65 -6.14 -4.08
N ALA A 31 -0.45 -5.83 -4.59
CA ALA A 31 0.82 -6.23 -3.96
C ALA A 31 0.91 -5.75 -2.50
N LEU A 32 0.57 -4.47 -2.24
CA LEU A 32 0.54 -3.92 -0.88
C LEU A 32 -0.51 -4.63 0.00
N VAL A 33 -1.73 -4.79 -0.50
CA VAL A 33 -2.79 -5.48 0.27
C VAL A 33 -2.37 -6.91 0.63
N THR A 34 -1.78 -7.65 -0.32
CA THR A 34 -1.27 -9.00 -0.10
C THR A 34 -0.19 -9.03 0.99
N SER A 35 0.76 -8.10 0.98
CA SER A 35 1.77 -8.02 2.05
C SER A 35 1.13 -7.72 3.41
N GLY A 36 0.13 -6.83 3.47
CA GLY A 36 -0.63 -6.57 4.69
C GLY A 36 -1.37 -7.80 5.23
N VAL A 37 -1.99 -8.59 4.33
CA VAL A 37 -2.66 -9.85 4.68
C VAL A 37 -1.66 -10.87 5.22
N ILE A 38 -0.49 -11.02 4.60
CA ILE A 38 0.54 -11.96 5.08
C ILE A 38 1.01 -11.59 6.49
N ILE A 39 1.25 -10.30 6.77
CA ILE A 39 1.61 -9.85 8.12
C ILE A 39 0.47 -10.10 9.11
N ALA A 40 -0.79 -9.87 8.70
CA ALA A 40 -1.94 -10.18 9.53
C ALA A 40 -2.04 -11.67 9.89
N LEU A 41 -1.76 -12.56 8.93
CA LEU A 41 -1.70 -14.00 9.17
C LEU A 41 -0.59 -14.36 10.14
N MET A 42 0.60 -13.75 10.01
CA MET A 42 1.70 -13.94 10.97
C MET A 42 1.31 -13.48 12.39
N VAL A 43 0.73 -12.27 12.51
CA VAL A 43 0.29 -11.71 13.79
C VAL A 43 -0.79 -12.60 14.42
N ARG A 44 -1.77 -13.04 13.62
CA ARG A 44 -2.80 -13.98 14.06
C ARG A 44 -2.16 -15.26 14.60
N GLN A 45 -1.28 -15.89 13.85
CA GLN A 45 -0.62 -17.14 14.24
C GLN A 45 0.14 -17.00 15.55
N TYR A 46 0.86 -15.90 15.74
CA TYR A 46 1.56 -15.68 17.00
C TYR A 46 0.62 -15.41 18.17
N LEU A 47 -0.59 -14.89 17.95
CA LEU A 47 -1.60 -14.59 18.99
C LEU A 47 -2.53 -15.78 19.29
N THR A 48 -2.84 -16.60 18.31
CA THR A 48 -3.77 -17.72 18.45
C THR A 48 -3.07 -18.93 19.05
N THR A 49 -3.66 -19.53 20.08
CA THR A 49 -3.11 -20.73 20.73
C THR A 49 -3.45 -22.04 20.01
N SER A 50 -4.08 -21.98 18.83
CA SER A 50 -4.54 -23.16 18.11
C SER A 50 -3.37 -23.96 17.53
N SER A 51 -3.40 -25.30 17.71
CA SER A 51 -2.37 -26.21 17.21
C SER A 51 -2.34 -26.32 15.68
N MET A 52 -3.44 -26.01 14.99
CA MET A 52 -3.49 -25.97 13.52
C MET A 52 -2.71 -24.79 12.95
N ASP A 53 -2.68 -23.64 13.64
CA ASP A 53 -2.03 -22.43 13.15
C ASP A 53 -0.49 -22.52 13.27
N ASP A 54 0.04 -23.27 14.25
CA ASP A 54 1.48 -23.51 14.42
C ASP A 54 2.09 -24.33 13.27
N ALA A 55 1.32 -25.22 12.64
CA ALA A 55 1.81 -26.06 11.55
C ALA A 55 2.13 -25.25 10.28
N LEU A 56 1.38 -24.16 10.03
CA LEU A 56 1.57 -23.33 8.84
C LEU A 56 2.84 -22.48 8.94
N ILE A 57 3.12 -21.90 10.11
CA ILE A 57 4.32 -21.04 10.30
C ILE A 57 5.62 -21.85 10.34
N ARG A 58 5.55 -23.12 10.75
CA ARG A 58 6.69 -24.05 10.68
C ARG A 58 6.86 -24.67 9.30
N SER A 59 5.85 -24.55 8.42
CA SER A 59 5.91 -25.12 7.09
C SER A 59 6.91 -24.37 6.21
N ARG A 60 7.93 -25.10 5.77
CA ARG A 60 8.88 -24.61 4.76
C ARG A 60 8.16 -24.14 3.48
N LEU A 61 7.16 -24.90 3.02
CA LEU A 61 6.40 -24.59 1.81
C LEU A 61 5.68 -23.24 1.92
N TRP A 62 5.12 -22.93 3.09
CA TRP A 62 4.48 -21.64 3.34
C TRP A 62 5.47 -20.48 3.14
N TRP A 63 6.67 -20.58 3.72
CA TRP A 63 7.68 -19.54 3.58
C TRP A 63 8.23 -19.41 2.16
N GLU A 64 8.38 -20.52 1.44
CA GLU A 64 8.74 -20.48 0.02
C GLU A 64 7.69 -19.70 -0.79
N VAL A 65 6.39 -19.94 -0.55
CA VAL A 65 5.30 -19.20 -1.18
C VAL A 65 5.35 -17.71 -0.80
N VAL A 66 5.49 -17.39 0.48
CA VAL A 66 5.55 -16.00 0.98
C VAL A 66 6.71 -15.23 0.37
N LEU A 67 7.91 -15.83 0.30
CA LEU A 67 9.11 -15.20 -0.27
C LEU A 67 8.96 -14.95 -1.77
N ASN A 68 8.42 -15.92 -2.53
CA ASN A 68 8.13 -15.75 -3.95
C ASN A 68 7.10 -14.63 -4.20
N ILE A 69 6.04 -14.57 -3.38
CA ILE A 69 5.04 -13.49 -3.45
C ILE A 69 5.66 -12.13 -3.14
N GLN A 70 6.58 -12.02 -2.17
CA GLN A 70 7.24 -10.74 -1.85
C GLN A 70 8.18 -10.29 -2.97
N LEU A 71 8.96 -11.21 -3.57
CA LEU A 71 9.82 -10.89 -4.71
C LEU A 71 9.00 -10.42 -5.92
N LEU A 72 7.91 -11.11 -6.23
CA LEU A 72 6.98 -10.71 -7.28
C LEU A 72 6.37 -9.33 -6.98
N SER A 73 5.94 -9.10 -5.74
CA SER A 73 5.37 -7.82 -5.28
C SER A 73 6.38 -6.68 -5.41
N ALA A 74 7.64 -6.90 -5.02
CA ALA A 74 8.72 -5.92 -5.20
C ALA A 74 8.94 -5.58 -6.67
N GLY A 75 8.95 -6.59 -7.56
CA GLY A 75 9.02 -6.39 -9.00
C GLY A 75 7.85 -5.55 -9.55
N ILE A 76 6.61 -5.88 -9.16
CA ILE A 76 5.41 -5.13 -9.56
C ILE A 76 5.51 -3.66 -9.12
N ILE A 77 5.90 -3.41 -7.87
CA ILE A 77 6.07 -2.04 -7.35
C ILE A 77 7.15 -1.31 -8.14
N TRP A 78 8.28 -1.95 -8.43
CA TRP A 78 9.36 -1.35 -9.20
C TRP A 78 8.87 -0.89 -10.58
N PHE A 79 8.23 -1.78 -11.34
CA PHE A 79 7.69 -1.46 -12.67
C PHE A 79 6.54 -0.44 -12.63
N ALA A 80 5.77 -0.38 -11.54
CA ALA A 80 4.74 0.63 -11.37
C ALA A 80 5.32 2.05 -11.18
N HIS A 81 6.58 2.18 -10.76
CA HIS A 81 7.24 3.47 -10.52
C HIS A 81 8.31 3.83 -11.55
N SER A 82 8.93 2.85 -12.22
CA SER A 82 10.07 3.05 -13.13
C SER A 82 9.79 4.11 -14.20
N ASP A 83 8.61 4.07 -14.82
CA ASP A 83 8.21 5.00 -15.87
C ASP A 83 8.00 6.43 -15.34
N ALA A 84 7.48 6.57 -14.11
CA ALA A 84 7.30 7.88 -13.49
C ALA A 84 8.65 8.48 -13.06
N ILE A 85 9.58 7.65 -12.60
CA ILE A 85 10.93 8.05 -12.21
C ILE A 85 11.74 8.49 -13.43
N SER A 86 11.65 7.76 -14.55
CA SER A 86 12.41 8.08 -15.76
C SER A 86 11.96 9.38 -16.41
N ARG A 87 10.65 9.68 -16.38
CA ARG A 87 10.04 10.89 -16.98
C ARG A 87 10.10 12.14 -16.09
N THR A 88 10.55 12.03 -14.85
CA THR A 88 10.56 13.15 -13.90
C THR A 88 11.98 13.62 -13.62
N GLU A 89 12.17 14.93 -13.51
CA GLU A 89 13.47 15.55 -13.22
C GLU A 89 13.48 16.34 -11.89
N GLY A 90 14.67 16.75 -11.47
CA GLY A 90 14.90 17.62 -10.32
C GLY A 90 14.41 17.06 -8.97
N LYS A 91 13.89 17.96 -8.10
CA LYS A 91 13.43 17.61 -6.74
C LYS A 91 12.25 16.62 -6.75
N ARG A 92 11.43 16.62 -7.80
CA ARG A 92 10.29 15.70 -7.96
C ARG A 92 10.77 14.27 -8.20
N LYS A 93 11.85 14.08 -8.97
CA LYS A 93 12.45 12.74 -9.20
C LYS A 93 12.84 12.07 -7.89
N ARG A 94 13.48 12.82 -6.97
CA ARG A 94 13.89 12.31 -5.65
C ARG A 94 12.69 11.81 -4.84
N ILE A 95 11.56 12.49 -4.91
CA ILE A 95 10.33 12.10 -4.20
C ILE A 95 9.73 10.82 -4.78
N TYR A 96 9.71 10.67 -6.12
CA TYR A 96 9.26 9.43 -6.74
C TYR A 96 10.17 8.25 -6.45
N ILE A 97 11.50 8.47 -6.42
CA ILE A 97 12.47 7.44 -6.01
C ILE A 97 12.20 7.02 -4.57
N LEU A 98 12.05 7.97 -3.64
CA LEU A 98 11.74 7.66 -2.24
C LEU A 98 10.40 6.91 -2.12
N GLN A 99 9.36 7.35 -2.83
CA GLN A 99 8.06 6.63 -2.86
C GLN A 99 8.21 5.19 -3.35
N CYS A 100 9.01 4.97 -4.39
CA CYS A 100 9.32 3.62 -4.90
C CYS A 100 10.05 2.79 -3.84
N LEU A 101 11.14 3.31 -3.26
CA LEU A 101 11.92 2.60 -2.24
C LEU A 101 11.07 2.24 -1.02
N PHE A 102 10.24 3.17 -0.53
CA PHE A 102 9.33 2.88 0.57
C PHE A 102 8.32 1.80 0.18
N SER A 103 7.73 1.89 -1.00
CA SER A 103 6.76 0.88 -1.48
C SER A 103 7.40 -0.50 -1.62
N VAL A 104 8.65 -0.57 -2.10
CA VAL A 104 9.42 -1.82 -2.19
C VAL A 104 9.71 -2.37 -0.79
N LEU A 105 10.17 -1.53 0.14
CA LEU A 105 10.38 -1.93 1.53
C LEU A 105 9.08 -2.40 2.20
N SER A 106 7.95 -1.78 1.86
CA SER A 106 6.62 -2.17 2.37
C SER A 106 6.33 -3.63 2.02
N VAL A 107 6.46 -3.96 0.74
CA VAL A 107 6.15 -5.31 0.23
C VAL A 107 7.25 -6.33 0.57
N LEU A 108 8.43 -5.90 1.00
CA LEU A 108 9.46 -6.81 1.53
C LEU A 108 9.35 -7.02 3.04
N LEU A 109 8.50 -6.27 3.74
CA LEU A 109 8.35 -6.36 5.19
C LEU A 109 8.02 -7.78 5.67
N PRO A 110 7.14 -8.59 5.02
CA PRO A 110 6.93 -9.96 5.44
C PRO A 110 8.20 -10.82 5.42
N SER A 111 9.06 -10.66 4.41
CA SER A 111 10.33 -11.37 4.32
C SER A 111 11.31 -10.93 5.40
N ILE A 112 11.35 -9.63 5.72
CA ILE A 112 12.17 -9.10 6.82
C ILE A 112 11.70 -9.70 8.15
N LEU A 113 10.40 -9.74 8.39
CA LEU A 113 9.82 -10.34 9.59
C LEU A 113 10.10 -11.85 9.67
N ALA A 114 10.09 -12.55 8.53
CA ALA A 114 10.47 -13.96 8.45
C ALA A 114 11.92 -14.18 8.89
N LEU A 115 12.85 -13.34 8.40
CA LEU A 115 14.26 -13.39 8.77
C LEU A 115 14.46 -13.10 10.26
N ILE A 116 13.80 -12.07 10.81
CA ILE A 116 13.84 -11.77 12.25
C ILE A 116 13.30 -12.97 13.05
N SER A 117 12.20 -13.57 12.59
CA SER A 117 11.61 -14.74 13.23
C SER A 117 12.58 -15.94 13.21
N ALA A 118 13.28 -16.16 12.10
CA ALA A 118 14.31 -17.19 11.99
C ALA A 118 15.47 -16.96 12.97
N VAL A 119 16.02 -15.74 13.00
CA VAL A 119 17.15 -15.39 13.87
C VAL A 119 16.83 -15.58 15.35
N ASN A 120 15.58 -15.31 15.75
CA ASN A 120 15.16 -15.42 17.14
C ASN A 120 14.48 -16.76 17.47
N ASN A 121 14.53 -17.74 16.55
CA ASN A 121 13.87 -19.04 16.68
C ASN A 121 12.36 -18.98 16.97
N TRP A 122 11.67 -17.95 16.46
CA TRP A 122 10.24 -17.72 16.71
C TRP A 122 9.31 -18.70 15.99
N PHE A 123 9.83 -19.50 15.06
CA PHE A 123 9.09 -20.59 14.44
C PHE A 123 8.92 -21.78 15.38
N GLU A 124 9.87 -22.00 16.28
CA GLU A 124 9.81 -23.08 17.26
C GLU A 124 9.25 -22.58 18.59
N VAL A 125 9.74 -21.44 19.07
CA VAL A 125 9.37 -20.86 20.35
C VAL A 125 8.57 -19.60 20.13
N ARG A 126 7.31 -19.57 20.57
CA ARG A 126 6.44 -18.41 20.34
C ARG A 126 7.06 -17.13 20.95
N PRO A 127 7.02 -15.99 20.22
CA PRO A 127 7.53 -14.73 20.72
C PRO A 127 6.73 -14.26 21.94
N SER A 128 7.39 -13.53 22.84
CA SER A 128 6.72 -12.82 23.93
C SER A 128 5.62 -11.89 23.39
N PRO A 129 4.50 -11.71 24.12
CA PRO A 129 3.46 -10.79 23.71
C PRO A 129 3.90 -9.34 23.51
N SER A 130 5.02 -8.93 24.12
CA SER A 130 5.57 -7.60 23.89
C SER A 130 6.02 -7.37 22.44
N ILE A 131 6.35 -8.43 21.71
CA ILE A 131 6.80 -8.36 20.31
C ILE A 131 5.64 -7.99 19.37
N TYR A 132 4.38 -8.19 19.77
CA TYR A 132 3.22 -7.70 18.99
C TYR A 132 3.26 -6.17 18.83
N TRP A 133 3.67 -5.45 19.88
CA TRP A 133 3.84 -4.01 19.82
C TRP A 133 4.94 -3.58 18.86
N MET A 134 5.95 -4.43 18.64
CA MET A 134 6.96 -4.20 17.61
C MET A 134 6.33 -4.31 16.21
N PHE A 135 5.50 -5.32 15.93
CA PHE A 135 4.83 -5.45 14.62
C PHE A 135 3.85 -4.30 14.36
N ILE A 136 3.05 -3.93 15.36
CA ILE A 136 2.12 -2.80 15.29
C ILE A 136 2.91 -1.50 15.12
N GLY A 137 3.96 -1.30 15.92
CA GLY A 137 4.85 -0.14 15.86
C GLY A 137 5.56 -0.02 14.52
N LEU A 138 6.04 -1.12 13.94
CA LEU A 138 6.62 -1.15 12.59
C LEU A 138 5.58 -0.80 11.53
N GLY A 139 4.36 -1.36 11.62
CA GLY A 139 3.25 -1.00 10.74
C GLY A 139 2.90 0.49 10.83
N PHE A 140 2.85 1.03 12.05
CA PHE A 140 2.52 2.43 12.31
C PHE A 140 3.64 3.38 11.92
N LEU A 141 4.91 3.04 12.16
CA LEU A 141 6.07 3.80 11.72
C LEU A 141 6.13 3.82 10.19
N HIS A 142 5.91 2.66 9.57
CA HIS A 142 5.85 2.53 8.13
C HIS A 142 4.70 3.34 7.54
N TRP A 143 3.53 3.33 8.19
CA TRP A 143 2.40 4.18 7.84
C TRP A 143 2.73 5.67 8.01
N ALA A 144 3.23 6.10 9.17
CA ALA A 144 3.54 7.49 9.46
C ALA A 144 4.60 8.04 8.49
N TRP A 145 5.56 7.20 8.10
CA TRP A 145 6.59 7.57 7.14
C TRP A 145 6.07 7.55 5.70
N GLY A 146 5.45 6.45 5.26
CA GLY A 146 4.94 6.30 3.90
C GLY A 146 3.79 7.26 3.58
N PHE A 147 2.92 7.52 4.55
CA PHE A 147 1.80 8.43 4.42
C PHE A 147 2.21 9.88 4.75
N GLY A 148 2.74 10.12 5.95
CA GLY A 148 3.05 11.48 6.43
C GLY A 148 4.13 12.18 5.60
N PHE A 149 5.23 11.51 5.28
CA PHE A 149 6.31 12.12 4.51
C PHE A 149 5.89 12.38 3.05
N VAL A 150 5.21 11.42 2.42
CA VAL A 150 4.78 11.53 1.02
C VAL A 150 3.66 12.56 0.88
N MET A 151 2.68 12.57 1.78
CA MET A 151 1.57 13.53 1.73
C MET A 151 2.03 14.95 2.07
N ALA A 152 2.88 15.14 3.09
CA ALA A 152 3.44 16.46 3.41
C ALA A 152 4.26 17.04 2.24
N ARG A 153 5.00 16.19 1.51
CA ARG A 153 5.79 16.61 0.34
C ARG A 153 4.93 16.87 -0.89
N ARG A 154 3.90 16.06 -1.15
CA ARG A 154 2.91 16.31 -2.21
C ARG A 154 2.19 17.64 -1.96
N TRP A 155 1.74 17.86 -0.73
CA TRP A 155 1.10 19.11 -0.33
C TRP A 155 2.01 20.33 -0.57
N LYS A 156 3.29 20.26 -0.20
CA LYS A 156 4.26 21.34 -0.42
C LYS A 156 4.56 21.60 -1.90
N LEU A 157 4.55 20.56 -2.74
CA LEU A 157 4.79 20.69 -4.19
C LEU A 157 3.57 21.20 -4.96
N ASP A 158 2.37 20.82 -4.53
CA ASP A 158 1.12 21.25 -5.15
C ASP A 158 0.74 22.67 -4.73
N ALA A 159 1.14 23.12 -3.53
CA ALA A 159 0.99 24.50 -3.09
C ALA A 159 1.76 25.51 -3.98
N SER A 160 2.76 25.04 -4.74
CA SER A 160 3.53 25.87 -5.67
C SER A 160 3.00 25.83 -7.11
N SER A 161 1.91 25.10 -7.38
CA SER A 161 1.30 24.99 -8.72
C SER A 161 0.05 25.87 -8.83
N PRO A 162 -0.09 26.72 -9.87
CA PRO A 162 -1.26 27.58 -10.05
C PRO A 162 -2.56 26.79 -10.35
N ASN A 163 -2.44 25.54 -10.79
CA ASN A 163 -3.57 24.62 -10.88
C ASN A 163 -3.79 23.91 -9.55
N LYS A 164 -4.55 24.55 -8.66
CA LYS A 164 -5.08 23.98 -7.41
C LYS A 164 -5.97 22.78 -7.71
N ARG A 165 -5.41 21.59 -7.96
CA ARG A 165 -6.21 20.37 -8.06
C ARG A 165 -6.01 19.47 -6.84
N LYS A 166 -7.08 19.51 -6.04
CA LYS A 166 -7.61 18.47 -5.15
C LYS A 166 -6.67 18.00 -4.06
N LEU A 167 -6.83 18.71 -2.94
CA LEU A 167 -6.70 18.22 -1.57
C LEU A 167 -7.06 16.72 -1.47
N LEU A 168 -6.29 16.00 -0.66
CA LEU A 168 -6.43 14.60 -0.30
C LEU A 168 -7.87 14.11 -0.33
N ARG A 169 -8.12 12.98 -0.99
CA ARG A 169 -9.48 12.43 -1.08
C ARG A 169 -9.86 11.85 0.27
N PRO A 170 -11.04 12.18 0.83
CA PRO A 170 -11.51 11.59 2.08
C PRO A 170 -11.47 10.05 2.07
N GLY A 171 -11.75 9.44 0.92
CA GLY A 171 -11.70 7.99 0.76
C GLY A 171 -10.29 7.37 0.80
N GLU A 172 -9.20 8.15 0.73
CA GLU A 172 -7.84 7.64 1.00
C GLU A 172 -7.65 7.36 2.49
N PHE A 173 -8.43 7.99 3.37
CA PHE A 173 -8.37 7.78 4.82
C PHE A 173 -9.34 6.70 5.33
N ALA A 174 -10.25 6.21 4.49
CA ALA A 174 -11.28 5.27 4.92
C ALA A 174 -10.71 4.03 5.63
N PRO A 175 -9.63 3.36 5.15
CA PRO A 175 -9.07 2.22 5.87
C PRO A 175 -8.54 2.58 7.27
N PHE A 176 -7.97 3.78 7.44
CA PHE A 176 -7.52 4.26 8.74
C PHE A 176 -8.68 4.51 9.70
N VAL A 177 -9.74 5.16 9.21
CA VAL A 177 -10.93 5.45 10.00
C VAL A 177 -11.58 4.15 10.45
N VAL A 178 -11.68 3.16 9.56
CA VAL A 178 -12.13 1.81 9.89
C VAL A 178 -11.24 1.19 10.97
N LEU A 179 -9.91 1.32 10.87
CA LEU A 179 -9.00 0.83 11.90
C LEU A 179 -9.26 1.49 13.26
N LEU A 180 -9.44 2.81 13.29
CA LEU A 180 -9.75 3.54 14.53
C LEU A 180 -11.09 3.08 15.13
N ILE A 181 -12.10 2.83 14.30
CA ILE A 181 -13.39 2.30 14.75
C ILE A 181 -13.22 0.90 15.35
N ILE A 182 -12.46 0.01 14.69
CA ILE A 182 -12.17 -1.33 15.22
C ILE A 182 -11.44 -1.21 16.56
N ILE A 183 -10.40 -0.37 16.66
CA ILE A 183 -9.68 -0.16 17.92
C ILE A 183 -10.62 0.37 19.01
N ALA A 184 -11.46 1.35 18.69
CA ALA A 184 -12.38 1.97 19.66
C ALA A 184 -13.45 1.01 20.19
N ILE A 185 -13.83 0.00 19.42
CA ILE A 185 -14.83 -1.01 19.82
C ILE A 185 -14.16 -2.23 20.48
N ASP A 186 -13.12 -2.77 19.84
CA ASP A 186 -12.49 -4.04 20.20
C ASP A 186 -11.55 -3.90 21.41
N ALA A 187 -10.76 -2.82 21.48
CA ALA A 187 -9.78 -2.67 22.56
C ALA A 187 -10.42 -2.48 23.96
N PRO A 188 -11.48 -1.66 24.15
CA PRO A 188 -12.15 -1.56 25.45
C PRO A 188 -12.86 -2.85 25.88
N ALA A 189 -13.25 -3.69 24.91
CA ALA A 189 -13.82 -5.00 25.18
C ALA A 189 -12.78 -6.08 25.53
N GLY A 190 -11.49 -5.73 25.57
CA GLY A 190 -10.39 -6.69 25.78
C GLY A 190 -10.10 -7.58 24.57
N GLY A 191 -10.60 -7.20 23.39
CA GLY A 191 -10.37 -7.90 22.14
C GLY A 191 -8.97 -7.65 21.57
N ASN A 192 -8.51 -8.59 20.74
CA ASN A 192 -7.24 -8.53 20.02
C ASN A 192 -7.43 -8.48 18.49
N THR A 193 -8.66 -8.39 18.00
CA THR A 193 -8.98 -8.31 16.56
C THR A 193 -8.30 -7.12 15.92
N TRP A 194 -8.22 -5.99 16.62
CA TRP A 194 -7.57 -4.78 16.13
C TRP A 194 -6.08 -5.00 15.80
N THR A 195 -5.38 -5.88 16.52
CA THR A 195 -3.97 -6.20 16.27
C THR A 195 -3.77 -6.92 14.93
N ILE A 196 -4.71 -7.81 14.56
CA ILE A 196 -4.72 -8.55 13.30
C ILE A 196 -5.17 -7.65 12.14
N ALA A 197 -6.16 -6.78 12.39
CA ALA A 197 -6.69 -5.86 11.38
C ALA A 197 -5.71 -4.72 11.03
N THR A 198 -4.88 -4.30 11.98
CA THR A 198 -3.90 -3.20 11.81
C THR A 198 -3.05 -3.32 10.55
N PRO A 199 -2.27 -4.41 10.34
CA PRO A 199 -1.43 -4.52 9.15
C PRO A 199 -2.24 -4.50 7.84
N ILE A 200 -3.44 -5.09 7.80
CA ILE A 200 -4.29 -5.08 6.60
C ILE A 200 -4.71 -3.65 6.26
N LEU A 201 -5.24 -2.92 7.24
CA LEU A 201 -5.84 -1.61 7.02
C LEU A 201 -4.78 -0.53 6.74
N LEU A 202 -3.61 -0.61 7.38
CA LEU A 202 -2.49 0.30 7.09
C LEU A 202 -1.92 0.08 5.69
N PHE A 203 -1.76 -1.16 5.25
CA PHE A 203 -1.32 -1.46 3.88
C PHE A 203 -2.39 -1.14 2.85
N MET A 204 -3.66 -1.38 3.16
CA MET A 204 -4.80 -1.00 2.31
C MET A 204 -4.85 0.51 2.10
N GLN A 205 -4.60 1.31 3.14
CA GLN A 205 -4.47 2.76 3.01
C GLN A 205 -3.33 3.13 2.06
N GLY A 206 -2.15 2.49 2.20
CA GLY A 206 -1.03 2.67 1.27
C GLY A 206 -1.38 2.25 -0.17
N ALA A 207 -2.28 1.28 -0.34
CA ALA A 207 -2.76 0.80 -1.64
C ALA A 207 -3.77 1.76 -2.31
N MET A 208 -4.53 2.55 -1.54
CA MET A 208 -5.59 3.42 -2.07
C MET A 208 -5.14 4.34 -3.22
N PRO A 209 -4.00 5.05 -3.16
CA PRO A 209 -3.53 5.89 -4.27
C PRO A 209 -3.33 5.11 -5.58
N TYR A 210 -2.93 3.84 -5.48
CA TYR A 210 -2.75 2.98 -6.64
C TYR A 210 -4.09 2.55 -7.23
N PHE A 211 -5.08 2.24 -6.40
CA PHE A 211 -6.44 1.94 -6.85
C PHE A 211 -7.11 3.17 -7.47
N TYR A 212 -7.01 4.35 -6.86
CA TYR A 212 -7.53 5.59 -7.46
C TYR A 212 -6.93 5.87 -8.84
N ARG A 213 -5.62 5.64 -9.00
CA ARG A 213 -4.94 5.77 -10.29
C ARG A 213 -5.35 4.66 -11.27
N GLY A 214 -5.47 3.43 -10.78
CA GLY A 214 -5.78 2.23 -11.55
C GLY A 214 -7.18 2.23 -12.15
N PHE A 215 -8.19 2.59 -11.35
CA PHE A 215 -9.59 2.65 -11.75
C PHE A 215 -9.96 3.95 -12.49
N GLY A 216 -8.99 4.84 -12.74
CA GLY A 216 -9.23 6.12 -13.41
C GLY A 216 -10.27 6.96 -12.67
N TRP A 217 -10.30 6.92 -11.33
CA TRP A 217 -11.16 7.79 -10.55
C TRP A 217 -10.65 9.24 -10.69
N ARG A 218 -11.15 9.93 -11.73
CA ARG A 218 -10.95 11.34 -12.18
C ARG A 218 -9.76 12.11 -11.59
N ARG A 219 -8.73 12.39 -12.40
CA ARG A 219 -7.72 13.44 -12.15
C ARG A 219 -8.32 14.85 -12.25
#